data_AF-A0ABD5XJN9-F1
#
_entry.id   AF-A0ABD5XJN9-F1
#
_cell.length_a   1.000
_cell.length_b   1.000
_cell.length_c   1.000
_cell.angle_alpha   90.00
_cell.angle_beta   90.00
_cell.angle_gamma   90.00
#
_symmetry.space_group_name_H-M   'P 1'
#
loop_
_entity.id
_entity.type
_entity.pdbx_description
1 polymer ?
#
loop_
_entity_poly.entity_id
_entity_poly.type
_entity_poly.pdbx_seq_one_letter_code
_entity_poly.pdbx_strand_id
1 'polypeptide(L)'
;MTAKRGADAPTTDGESDGTTLADRRTFIKGVGATAATLATAGAASAQETTTADGPEWTTGRDGLAWSSDYVQDPYIAEGTLTRARHRMEWGADDDALTAYEDDSGEKAMLPGYVPREDTENVVTLRADKFDFQGGREFPRGEKYDADSDGDADEDVSALDQTHWSTTDATNGTVSVSNADLDVEKALTVSSSSVAGGETVTAAFSDFALSDAAEKRYLQFVVNVEALTSGATVEVAVLDDDGDEKVVSASPGADTSTASVFAAATGSGIVLQQRLADLTTNANGDGTFDSLDSVEVRIKDADATVTFTALDVERKSRWTFGSYLANEDTDSEERTKRYEPGPGDFTVTGLDTLGDVLGADSAVIHDVTQPFRYTLADSTLDYMFRFVEATDYPGYDYVFEQRGKVMVPTAIDLTHSGLTFMDEVAVPPGRYKSVWTLAGVEDTEFADMDEDSKVYHGGAYDSEGKDAELRSSVTADTVFAYGADLLVTEANMDTATSEGGMGGGGAAPSEKKDGGMWIFGGVFAGIAAFVAALRSGWA
;
A
#
# COMPACT_ATOMS: atom_id res chain seq x y z
N MET A 1 39.41 50.84 42.18
CA MET A 1 39.82 50.59 43.59
C MET A 1 39.64 49.11 43.88
N THR A 2 40.73 48.45 44.25
CA THR A 2 40.85 47.34 45.23
C THR A 2 39.75 46.25 45.19
N ALA A 3 40.04 45.07 44.63
CA ALA A 3 40.51 43.84 45.34
C ALA A 3 39.37 43.16 46.15
N LYS A 4 39.26 41.85 46.37
CA LYS A 4 40.18 40.69 46.35
C LYS A 4 39.30 39.49 46.80
N ARG A 5 39.62 38.26 46.32
CA ARG A 5 39.54 36.95 47.04
C ARG A 5 38.18 36.53 47.64
N GLY A 6 37.82 35.26 47.74
CA GLY A 6 38.57 34.01 47.67
C GLY A 6 37.67 32.91 48.25
N ALA A 7 38.06 31.67 47.97
CA ALA A 7 37.39 30.42 48.31
C ALA A 7 37.13 30.20 49.81
N ASP A 8 36.11 29.39 50.13
CA ASP A 8 36.22 28.05 50.73
C ASP A 8 34.92 27.62 51.45
N ALA A 9 34.57 26.34 51.28
CA ALA A 9 33.51 25.55 51.96
C ALA A 9 33.84 25.38 53.49
N PRO A 10 33.06 24.69 54.38
CA PRO A 10 32.04 23.63 54.14
C PRO A 10 30.88 23.46 55.17
N THR A 11 30.03 22.43 54.93
CA THR A 11 29.13 21.66 55.87
C THR A 11 27.99 22.43 56.55
N THR A 12 26.75 21.94 56.77
CA THR A 12 26.18 20.62 57.09
C THR A 12 24.66 20.61 56.78
N ASP A 13 24.17 19.45 56.36
CA ASP A 13 22.90 18.78 56.68
C ASP A 13 21.57 19.57 56.81
N GLY A 14 20.67 19.27 55.89
CA GLY A 14 19.23 19.47 56.02
C GLY A 14 18.49 18.60 55.00
N GLU A 15 17.85 17.54 55.48
CA GLU A 15 16.95 16.66 54.74
C GLU A 15 15.92 17.44 53.92
N SER A 16 15.74 17.09 52.65
CA SER A 16 14.45 17.25 51.97
C SER A 16 14.29 16.18 50.89
N ASP A 17 13.17 15.47 50.99
CA ASP A 17 12.60 14.53 50.04
C ASP A 17 12.86 14.84 48.56
N GLY A 18 13.32 13.83 47.83
CA GLY A 18 13.44 13.83 46.39
C GLY A 18 13.27 12.41 45.86
N THR A 19 12.04 12.08 45.45
CA THR A 19 11.69 10.87 44.70
C THR A 19 12.50 10.85 43.40
N THR A 20 13.38 9.85 43.29
CA THR A 20 14.20 9.61 42.11
C THR A 20 13.39 8.87 41.05
N LEU A 21 13.23 9.52 39.90
CA LEU A 21 12.90 8.92 38.61
C LEU A 21 13.98 7.90 38.27
N ALA A 22 13.63 6.62 38.21
CA ALA A 22 14.49 5.58 37.69
C ALA A 22 14.08 5.29 36.24
N ASP A 23 14.95 5.72 35.33
CA ASP A 23 15.06 5.26 33.94
C ASP A 23 15.02 3.74 33.84
N ARG A 24 14.05 3.20 33.10
CA ARG A 24 14.13 1.90 32.40
C ARG A 24 13.19 1.86 31.19
N ARG A 25 13.66 2.41 30.07
CA ARG A 25 13.20 2.01 28.73
C ARG A 25 14.27 1.08 28.16
N THR A 26 14.02 -0.22 28.19
CA THR A 26 14.79 -1.21 27.44
C THR A 26 13.94 -1.57 26.23
N PHE A 27 14.28 -0.99 25.09
CA PHE A 27 13.69 -1.23 23.79
C PHE A 27 14.55 -2.26 23.05
N ILE A 28 13.89 -3.33 22.61
CA ILE A 28 14.12 -4.25 21.49
C ILE A 28 15.55 -4.72 21.16
N LYS A 29 15.71 -6.04 21.09
CA LYS A 29 16.48 -6.69 20.01
C LYS A 29 15.72 -7.92 19.52
N GLY A 30 14.88 -7.73 18.50
CA GLY A 30 14.40 -8.81 17.65
C GLY A 30 15.60 -9.46 16.98
N VAL A 31 15.87 -10.71 17.34
CA VAL A 31 16.89 -11.51 16.69
C VAL A 31 16.20 -12.24 15.55
N GLY A 32 16.52 -11.84 14.31
CA GLY A 32 16.30 -12.67 13.14
C GLY A 32 17.02 -14.00 13.34
N ALA A 33 16.26 -15.05 13.65
CA ALA A 33 16.74 -16.41 13.77
C ALA A 33 16.27 -17.21 12.55
N THR A 34 17.18 -17.43 11.62
CA THR A 34 17.04 -18.38 10.52
C THR A 34 16.94 -19.79 11.10
N ALA A 35 15.72 -20.31 11.29
CA ALA A 35 15.50 -21.69 11.68
C ALA A 35 15.37 -22.57 10.43
N ALA A 36 16.50 -23.12 9.98
CA ALA A 36 16.50 -24.22 9.02
C ALA A 36 16.17 -25.53 9.77
N THR A 37 14.88 -25.84 9.91
CA THR A 37 14.42 -27.10 10.49
C THR A 37 14.31 -28.14 9.38
N LEU A 38 15.06 -29.22 9.50
CA LEU A 38 15.00 -30.38 8.60
C LEU A 38 13.61 -31.03 8.67
N ALA A 39 12.80 -30.83 7.64
CA ALA A 39 11.52 -31.50 7.45
C ALA A 39 11.73 -33.02 7.31
N THR A 40 11.26 -33.77 8.30
CA THR A 40 11.00 -35.21 8.14
C THR A 40 9.50 -35.38 7.99
N ALA A 41 9.06 -35.69 6.77
CA ALA A 41 7.67 -36.03 6.47
C ALA A 41 7.28 -37.28 7.28
N GLY A 42 6.46 -37.07 8.31
CA GLY A 42 5.87 -38.11 9.13
C GLY A 42 4.42 -37.71 9.42
N ALA A 43 3.49 -38.43 8.80
CA ALA A 43 2.05 -38.28 8.99
C ALA A 43 1.69 -38.23 10.49
N ALA A 44 0.72 -37.39 10.84
CA ALA A 44 0.09 -37.23 12.14
C ALA A 44 -0.37 -38.58 12.72
N SER A 45 0.57 -39.35 13.28
CA SER A 45 0.31 -40.64 13.88
C SER A 45 0.97 -40.66 15.26
N ALA A 46 0.08 -40.53 16.25
CA ALA A 46 0.23 -40.73 17.68
C ALA A 46 0.74 -39.52 18.52
N GLN A 47 -0.22 -38.80 19.12
CA GLN A 47 -0.03 -38.25 20.47
C GLN A 47 0.19 -39.44 21.42
N GLU A 48 1.44 -39.93 21.53
CA GLU A 48 1.76 -41.16 22.30
C GLU A 48 1.72 -40.98 23.82
N THR A 49 1.69 -39.74 24.33
CA THR A 49 1.66 -39.45 25.77
C THR A 49 0.31 -38.90 26.21
N THR A 50 -0.37 -39.65 27.06
CA THR A 50 -1.60 -39.23 27.75
C THR A 50 -1.28 -38.84 29.19
N THR A 51 -1.68 -37.63 29.59
CA THR A 51 -1.65 -37.18 30.99
C THR A 51 -2.98 -37.49 31.68
N ALA A 52 -3.12 -37.12 32.96
CA ALA A 52 -4.41 -37.23 33.68
C ALA A 52 -5.52 -36.37 33.04
N ASP A 53 -5.15 -35.35 32.26
CA ASP A 53 -6.05 -34.36 31.64
C ASP A 53 -6.21 -34.58 30.12
N GLY A 54 -5.89 -35.79 29.64
CA GLY A 54 -5.99 -36.18 28.23
C GLY A 54 -4.64 -36.17 27.49
N PRO A 55 -4.65 -36.29 26.15
CA PRO A 55 -3.44 -36.22 25.32
C PRO A 55 -2.64 -34.93 25.55
N GLU A 56 -1.32 -35.03 25.46
CA GLU A 56 -0.41 -33.88 25.54
C GLU A 56 -0.63 -32.90 24.39
N TRP A 57 -0.50 -31.60 24.65
CA TRP A 57 -0.59 -30.57 23.62
C TRP A 57 0.50 -30.73 22.56
N THR A 58 0.10 -30.72 21.28
CA THR A 58 1.02 -30.50 20.17
C THR A 58 1.28 -29.01 20.04
N THR A 59 2.54 -28.59 20.09
CA THR A 59 2.93 -27.19 19.91
C THR A 59 3.29 -26.91 18.46
N GLY A 60 2.98 -25.71 17.98
CA GLY A 60 3.18 -25.32 16.59
C GLY A 60 2.01 -25.72 15.70
N ARG A 61 2.04 -25.25 14.45
CA ARG A 61 0.94 -25.32 13.50
C ARG A 61 1.01 -26.52 12.56
N ASP A 62 2.17 -27.20 12.53
CA ASP A 62 2.45 -28.32 11.66
C ASP A 62 1.48 -29.50 11.92
N GLY A 63 1.03 -30.15 10.86
CA GLY A 63 0.10 -31.28 10.95
C GLY A 63 -1.38 -30.90 11.05
N LEU A 64 -1.72 -29.62 10.89
CA LEU A 64 -3.09 -29.16 10.69
C LEU A 64 -3.33 -28.73 9.24
N ALA A 65 -4.49 -29.11 8.71
CA ALA A 65 -4.99 -28.64 7.43
C ALA A 65 -5.77 -27.33 7.65
N TRP A 66 -5.08 -26.19 7.61
CA TRP A 66 -5.68 -24.85 7.83
C TRP A 66 -6.77 -24.46 6.83
N SER A 67 -6.86 -25.15 5.69
CA SER A 67 -7.97 -25.01 4.74
C SER A 67 -9.21 -25.84 5.09
N SER A 68 -9.20 -26.58 6.20
CA SER A 68 -10.31 -27.40 6.67
C SER A 68 -11.25 -26.59 7.55
N ASP A 69 -12.56 -26.66 7.31
CA ASP A 69 -13.59 -26.03 8.17
C ASP A 69 -13.49 -26.46 9.65
N TYR A 70 -12.85 -27.59 9.93
CA TYR A 70 -12.66 -28.09 11.29
C TYR A 70 -11.46 -27.47 12.03
N VAL A 71 -10.60 -26.73 11.33
CA VAL A 71 -9.52 -25.93 11.90
C VAL A 71 -9.93 -24.47 11.83
N GLN A 72 -10.16 -23.84 12.98
CA GLN A 72 -10.59 -22.44 12.99
C GLN A 72 -9.39 -21.53 12.73
N ASP A 73 -9.57 -20.55 11.86
CA ASP A 73 -8.58 -19.53 11.54
C ASP A 73 -9.16 -18.13 11.80
N PRO A 74 -9.37 -17.78 13.08
CA PRO A 74 -9.85 -16.45 13.42
C PRO A 74 -8.82 -15.40 12.99
N TYR A 75 -9.30 -14.22 12.60
CA TYR A 75 -8.46 -13.18 12.03
C TYR A 75 -8.81 -11.81 12.57
N ILE A 76 -7.81 -10.93 12.67
CA ILE A 76 -8.03 -9.51 12.91
C ILE A 76 -8.24 -8.86 11.55
N ALA A 77 -9.47 -8.44 11.28
CA ALA A 77 -9.85 -7.68 10.11
C ALA A 77 -9.42 -6.22 10.26
N GLU A 78 -8.76 -5.69 9.24
CA GLU A 78 -8.37 -4.31 9.13
C GLU A 78 -9.10 -3.66 7.96
N GLY A 79 -9.85 -2.60 8.26
CA GLY A 79 -10.57 -1.84 7.23
C GLY A 79 -9.62 -1.09 6.30
N THR A 80 -8.56 -0.48 6.84
CA THR A 80 -7.54 0.18 6.02
C THR A 80 -6.19 0.14 6.71
N LEU A 81 -5.28 -0.62 6.10
CA LEU A 81 -3.84 -0.61 6.34
C LEU A 81 -3.21 0.40 5.37
N THR A 82 -2.49 1.38 5.90
CA THR A 82 -1.62 2.27 5.11
C THR A 82 -0.18 1.88 5.32
N ARG A 83 0.51 1.54 4.22
CA ARG A 83 1.96 1.38 4.16
C ARG A 83 2.56 2.68 3.64
N ALA A 84 3.43 3.31 4.43
CA ALA A 84 4.05 4.57 4.06
C ALA A 84 4.84 4.45 2.75
N ARG A 85 5.47 3.28 2.50
CA ARG A 85 6.26 2.99 1.31
C ARG A 85 6.11 1.55 0.86
N HIS A 86 5.92 1.35 -0.44
CA HIS A 86 6.08 0.08 -1.14
C HIS A 86 7.17 0.21 -2.20
N ARG A 87 8.22 -0.59 -2.12
CA ARG A 87 9.27 -0.63 -3.14
C ARG A 87 8.93 -1.69 -4.16
N MET A 88 8.88 -1.34 -5.45
CA MET A 88 8.52 -2.29 -6.50
C MET A 88 9.54 -3.44 -6.64
N GLU A 89 10.80 -3.24 -6.20
CA GLU A 89 11.80 -4.33 -6.09
C GLU A 89 11.35 -5.49 -5.18
N TRP A 90 10.39 -5.26 -4.27
CA TRP A 90 9.86 -6.31 -3.41
C TRP A 90 8.88 -7.24 -4.11
N GLY A 91 8.44 -6.87 -5.30
CA GLY A 91 7.40 -7.54 -6.08
C GLY A 91 6.16 -6.67 -6.25
N ALA A 92 5.22 -7.20 -7.02
CA ALA A 92 3.95 -6.56 -7.36
C ALA A 92 2.75 -7.51 -7.19
N ASP A 93 3.01 -8.77 -6.84
CA ASP A 93 2.02 -9.81 -6.59
C ASP A 93 1.39 -9.67 -5.20
N ASP A 94 0.44 -10.56 -4.88
CA ASP A 94 -0.27 -10.55 -3.60
C ASP A 94 0.68 -10.75 -2.40
N ASP A 95 1.75 -11.54 -2.57
CA ASP A 95 2.78 -11.69 -1.54
C ASP A 95 3.47 -10.34 -1.26
N ALA A 96 3.76 -9.56 -2.29
CA ALA A 96 4.34 -8.22 -2.15
C ALA A 96 3.39 -7.22 -1.45
N LEU A 97 2.07 -7.47 -1.43
CA LEU A 97 1.14 -6.65 -0.65
C LEU A 97 1.29 -6.84 0.86
N THR A 98 1.92 -7.92 1.30
CA THR A 98 2.21 -8.16 2.73
C THR A 98 3.55 -7.56 3.16
N ALA A 99 4.39 -7.12 2.22
CA ALA A 99 5.71 -6.57 2.50
C ALA A 99 5.64 -5.14 3.05
N TYR A 100 6.53 -4.81 3.98
CA TYR A 100 6.70 -3.46 4.52
C TYR A 100 8.16 -3.21 4.98
N GLU A 101 8.51 -1.95 5.23
CA GLU A 101 9.81 -1.57 5.83
C GLU A 101 9.68 -1.58 7.35
N ASP A 102 10.49 -2.38 8.04
CA ASP A 102 10.52 -2.40 9.51
C ASP A 102 11.28 -1.19 10.10
N ASP A 103 11.26 -1.04 11.43
CA ASP A 103 11.94 0.06 12.12
C ASP A 103 13.48 0.06 11.96
N SER A 104 14.06 -1.00 11.39
CA SER A 104 15.49 -1.09 11.05
C SER A 104 15.77 -0.67 9.61
N GLY A 105 14.74 -0.42 8.79
CA GLY A 105 14.86 -0.12 7.37
C GLY A 105 14.88 -1.36 6.48
N GLU A 106 14.58 -2.55 7.02
CA GLU A 106 14.66 -3.82 6.29
C GLU A 106 13.28 -4.31 5.85
N LYS A 107 13.24 -5.11 4.78
CA LYS A 107 11.98 -5.74 4.32
C LYS A 107 11.48 -6.76 5.34
N ALA A 108 10.25 -6.56 5.82
CA ALA A 108 9.51 -7.49 6.66
C ALA A 108 8.17 -7.87 6.00
N MET A 109 7.50 -8.89 6.53
CA MET A 109 6.23 -9.42 6.01
C MET A 109 5.18 -9.41 7.12
N LEU A 110 3.97 -8.95 6.80
CA LEU A 110 2.83 -9.00 7.70
C LEU A 110 2.26 -10.43 7.74
N PRO A 111 1.84 -10.94 8.92
CA PRO A 111 1.31 -12.30 9.06
C PRO A 111 -0.17 -12.34 8.64
N GLY A 112 -0.43 -12.38 7.33
CA GLY A 112 -1.78 -12.37 6.81
C GLY A 112 -1.87 -12.08 5.32
N TYR A 113 -3.04 -11.66 4.86
CA TYR A 113 -3.31 -11.43 3.44
C TYR A 113 -4.26 -10.24 3.19
N VAL A 114 -4.30 -9.77 1.94
CA VAL A 114 -5.28 -8.79 1.47
C VAL A 114 -6.55 -9.54 1.03
N PRO A 115 -7.70 -9.34 1.68
CA PRO A 115 -8.94 -10.01 1.31
C PRO A 115 -9.45 -9.53 -0.06
N ARG A 116 -10.07 -10.45 -0.82
CA ARG A 116 -10.61 -10.20 -2.17
C ARG A 116 -12.06 -10.68 -2.35
N GLU A 117 -12.69 -11.18 -1.29
CA GLU A 117 -14.05 -11.75 -1.37
C GLU A 117 -15.14 -10.70 -1.70
N ASP A 118 -14.95 -9.44 -1.28
CA ASP A 118 -15.95 -8.37 -1.49
C ASP A 118 -15.68 -7.50 -2.74
N THR A 119 -14.43 -7.45 -3.22
CA THR A 119 -14.01 -6.67 -4.40
C THR A 119 -12.61 -7.10 -4.84
N GLU A 120 -12.32 -7.06 -6.15
CA GLU A 120 -10.95 -7.22 -6.64
C GLU A 120 -10.16 -5.91 -6.54
N ASN A 121 -10.83 -4.76 -6.46
CA ASN A 121 -10.24 -3.42 -6.43
C ASN A 121 -9.68 -3.04 -5.04
N VAL A 122 -8.74 -3.84 -4.54
CA VAL A 122 -8.28 -3.83 -3.14
C VAL A 122 -7.16 -2.85 -2.82
N VAL A 123 -6.41 -2.37 -3.83
CA VAL A 123 -5.27 -1.47 -3.60
C VAL A 123 -5.66 -0.05 -3.97
N THR A 124 -5.54 0.87 -3.03
CA THR A 124 -5.81 2.29 -3.20
C THR A 124 -4.51 3.09 -3.23
N LEU A 125 -4.35 3.90 -4.28
CA LEU A 125 -3.13 4.62 -4.64
C LEU A 125 -3.45 6.09 -4.97
N ARG A 126 -2.42 6.94 -5.00
CA ARG A 126 -2.54 8.33 -5.47
C ARG A 126 -1.42 8.67 -6.45
N ALA A 127 -1.73 9.39 -7.53
CA ALA A 127 -0.78 9.54 -8.63
C ALA A 127 0.47 10.36 -8.25
N ASP A 128 0.34 11.36 -7.38
CA ASP A 128 1.44 12.20 -6.88
C ASP A 128 2.31 11.47 -5.84
N LYS A 129 1.95 10.24 -5.47
CA LYS A 129 2.68 9.40 -4.52
C LYS A 129 3.57 8.35 -5.20
N PHE A 130 3.65 8.36 -6.53
CA PHE A 130 4.60 7.53 -7.25
C PHE A 130 5.93 8.26 -7.42
N ASP A 131 7.00 7.65 -6.90
CA ASP A 131 8.36 8.04 -7.22
C ASP A 131 8.95 7.04 -8.23
N PHE A 132 9.05 7.46 -9.49
CA PHE A 132 9.48 6.58 -10.58
C PHE A 132 10.33 7.33 -11.60
N GLN A 133 11.38 6.67 -12.09
CA GLN A 133 12.39 7.30 -12.96
C GLN A 133 11.77 7.96 -14.18
N GLY A 134 10.81 7.28 -14.81
CA GLY A 134 10.14 7.77 -16.01
C GLY A 134 9.32 9.06 -15.85
N GLY A 135 9.08 9.52 -14.61
CA GLY A 135 8.41 10.78 -14.31
C GLY A 135 9.37 11.93 -14.02
N ARG A 136 10.63 11.64 -13.69
CA ARG A 136 11.65 12.61 -13.25
C ARG A 136 12.86 12.75 -14.19
N GLU A 137 12.99 11.84 -15.16
CA GLU A 137 14.12 11.78 -16.10
C GLU A 137 14.03 12.76 -17.27
N PHE A 138 12.95 13.55 -17.39
CA PHE A 138 12.84 14.54 -18.43
C PHE A 138 13.67 15.78 -18.06
N PRO A 139 14.55 16.28 -18.96
CA PRO A 139 14.93 15.77 -20.28
C PRO A 139 15.94 14.63 -20.25
N ARG A 140 15.79 13.65 -21.15
CA ARG A 140 16.63 12.45 -21.12
C ARG A 140 17.98 12.69 -21.79
N GLY A 141 19.04 12.39 -21.04
CA GLY A 141 20.40 12.38 -21.56
C GLY A 141 21.08 13.75 -21.56
N GLU A 142 20.42 14.77 -21.04
CA GLU A 142 21.00 16.08 -20.80
C GLU A 142 21.68 16.11 -19.43
N LYS A 143 22.90 16.64 -19.38
CA LYS A 143 23.72 16.72 -18.18
C LYS A 143 24.25 18.12 -17.97
N TYR A 144 24.51 18.48 -16.71
CA TYR A 144 25.10 19.76 -16.34
C TYR A 144 26.21 19.60 -15.30
N ASP A 145 27.09 20.60 -15.28
CA ASP A 145 28.22 20.71 -14.36
C ASP A 145 27.76 21.43 -13.08
N ALA A 146 27.38 20.64 -12.07
CA ALA A 146 26.77 21.14 -10.84
C ALA A 146 27.77 21.84 -9.89
N ASP A 147 29.06 21.46 -9.93
CA ASP A 147 30.11 22.00 -9.06
C ASP A 147 31.10 22.94 -9.78
N SER A 148 30.83 23.21 -11.07
CA SER A 148 31.64 24.08 -11.93
C SER A 148 33.08 23.59 -12.08
N ASP A 149 33.31 22.28 -12.04
CA ASP A 149 34.62 21.66 -12.19
C ASP A 149 35.04 21.43 -13.66
N GLY A 150 34.11 21.61 -14.59
CA GLY A 150 34.26 21.47 -16.03
C GLY A 150 33.67 20.18 -16.61
N ASP A 151 33.20 19.24 -15.77
CA ASP A 151 32.63 17.96 -16.18
C ASP A 151 31.11 17.93 -15.95
N ALA A 152 30.34 17.78 -17.05
CA ALA A 152 28.89 17.71 -16.99
C ALA A 152 28.43 16.28 -16.68
N ASP A 153 28.29 15.98 -15.38
CA ASP A 153 28.02 14.63 -14.90
C ASP A 153 26.66 14.46 -14.21
N GLU A 154 26.02 15.54 -13.76
CA GLU A 154 24.70 15.50 -13.08
C GLU A 154 23.56 15.56 -14.11
N ASP A 155 22.52 14.74 -13.95
CA ASP A 155 21.40 14.71 -14.90
C ASP A 155 20.48 15.92 -14.72
N VAL A 156 20.15 16.61 -15.82
CA VAL A 156 19.17 17.70 -15.83
C VAL A 156 17.78 17.13 -15.58
N SER A 157 16.96 17.83 -14.79
CA SER A 157 15.56 17.46 -14.58
C SER A 157 14.66 18.69 -14.61
N ALA A 158 13.56 18.61 -15.34
CA ALA A 158 12.51 19.63 -15.34
C ALA A 158 11.78 19.71 -13.99
N LEU A 159 11.99 18.75 -13.08
CA LEU A 159 11.49 18.81 -11.70
C LEU A 159 12.50 19.43 -10.72
N ASP A 160 13.61 20.00 -11.21
CA ASP A 160 14.58 20.75 -10.41
C ASP A 160 14.50 22.25 -10.74
N GLN A 161 14.31 23.07 -9.71
CA GLN A 161 14.21 24.54 -9.81
C GLN A 161 15.38 25.22 -10.53
N THR A 162 16.58 24.62 -10.51
CA THR A 162 17.83 25.25 -10.98
C THR A 162 17.81 25.58 -12.47
N HIS A 163 16.99 24.84 -13.23
CA HIS A 163 16.89 24.94 -14.68
C HIS A 163 15.72 25.80 -15.16
N TRP A 164 14.99 26.44 -14.24
CA TRP A 164 13.84 27.27 -14.58
C TRP A 164 14.20 28.76 -14.54
N SER A 165 13.75 29.48 -15.56
CA SER A 165 13.78 30.94 -15.59
C SER A 165 12.39 31.51 -15.28
N THR A 166 12.34 32.68 -14.64
CA THR A 166 11.09 33.34 -14.25
C THR A 166 10.95 34.71 -14.91
N THR A 167 9.72 35.03 -15.30
CA THR A 167 9.32 36.34 -15.85
C THR A 167 8.13 36.86 -15.05
N ASP A 168 8.36 37.95 -14.32
CA ASP A 168 7.33 38.65 -13.55
C ASP A 168 6.49 39.58 -14.44
N ALA A 169 5.32 39.97 -13.93
CA ALA A 169 4.45 40.96 -14.52
C ALA A 169 4.76 42.35 -13.95
N THR A 170 3.88 43.33 -14.20
CA THR A 170 4.04 44.66 -13.62
C THR A 170 3.83 44.65 -12.10
N ASN A 171 2.83 43.89 -11.62
CA ASN A 171 2.54 43.75 -10.20
C ASN A 171 2.74 42.32 -9.69
N GLY A 172 2.38 41.32 -10.49
CA GLY A 172 2.54 39.91 -10.14
C GLY A 172 3.97 39.40 -10.23
N THR A 173 4.34 38.50 -9.32
CA THR A 173 5.62 37.77 -9.33
C THR A 173 5.39 36.27 -9.47
N VAL A 174 6.36 35.54 -10.02
CA VAL A 174 6.40 34.07 -10.04
C VAL A 174 7.69 33.53 -9.44
N SER A 175 7.58 32.42 -8.72
CA SER A 175 8.70 31.70 -8.14
C SER A 175 8.59 30.21 -8.48
N VAL A 176 9.76 29.59 -8.66
CA VAL A 176 9.92 28.15 -8.79
C VAL A 176 10.74 27.65 -7.61
N SER A 177 10.32 26.56 -6.98
CA SER A 177 11.03 25.96 -5.86
C SER A 177 10.92 24.44 -5.84
N ASN A 178 11.95 23.76 -5.33
CA ASN A 178 11.86 22.32 -5.04
C ASN A 178 10.83 22.09 -3.92
N ALA A 179 9.91 21.15 -4.12
CA ALA A 179 8.87 20.81 -3.16
C ALA A 179 9.37 19.77 -2.16
N ASP A 180 8.91 19.89 -0.91
CA ASP A 180 9.17 18.91 0.16
C ASP A 180 8.01 17.90 0.19
N LEU A 181 8.11 16.87 -0.64
CA LEU A 181 7.16 15.76 -0.76
C LEU A 181 7.91 14.43 -0.56
N ASP A 182 7.18 13.34 -0.39
CA ASP A 182 7.80 12.02 -0.16
C ASP A 182 8.55 11.46 -1.38
N VAL A 183 8.33 12.04 -2.57
CA VAL A 183 8.97 11.64 -3.84
C VAL A 183 10.33 12.33 -4.03
N GLU A 184 11.26 11.68 -4.74
CA GLU A 184 12.64 12.17 -4.92
C GLU A 184 12.76 13.58 -5.52
N LYS A 185 11.96 13.90 -6.54
CA LYS A 185 11.96 15.21 -7.21
C LYS A 185 10.54 15.73 -7.41
N ALA A 186 10.31 16.97 -7.00
CA ALA A 186 9.05 17.67 -7.23
C ALA A 186 9.28 19.19 -7.32
N LEU A 187 8.50 19.87 -8.14
CA LEU A 187 8.67 21.27 -8.49
C LEU A 187 7.40 22.07 -8.23
N THR A 188 7.46 23.05 -7.35
CA THR A 188 6.39 24.01 -7.12
C THR A 188 6.60 25.26 -7.97
N VAL A 189 5.56 25.65 -8.70
CA VAL A 189 5.44 26.96 -9.35
C VAL A 189 4.32 27.73 -8.67
N SER A 190 4.65 28.90 -8.11
CA SER A 190 3.71 29.74 -7.38
C SER A 190 3.78 31.17 -7.86
N SER A 191 2.63 31.84 -7.89
CA SER A 191 2.57 33.28 -8.11
C SER A 191 2.15 34.06 -6.86
N SER A 192 2.33 35.37 -6.90
CA SER A 192 1.80 36.31 -5.92
C SER A 192 1.44 37.63 -6.58
N SER A 193 0.32 38.22 -6.16
CA SER A 193 -0.12 39.56 -6.59
C SER A 193 -0.41 39.69 -8.09
N VAL A 194 -0.68 38.59 -8.79
CA VAL A 194 -1.08 38.62 -10.21
C VAL A 194 -2.45 39.29 -10.33
N ALA A 195 -2.52 40.39 -11.09
CA ALA A 195 -3.77 41.09 -11.34
C ALA A 195 -4.47 40.63 -12.62
N GLY A 196 -5.76 40.95 -12.77
CA GLY A 196 -6.51 40.72 -14.01
C GLY A 196 -5.84 41.38 -15.21
N GLY A 197 -5.59 40.60 -16.27
CA GLY A 197 -4.86 40.97 -17.47
C GLY A 197 -3.34 40.81 -17.38
N GLU A 198 -2.80 40.38 -16.24
CA GLU A 198 -1.38 40.06 -16.08
C GLU A 198 -1.09 38.58 -16.33
N THR A 199 0.16 38.30 -16.70
CA THR A 199 0.69 36.94 -16.85
C THR A 199 2.09 36.93 -16.29
N VAL A 200 2.37 35.94 -15.46
CA VAL A 200 3.73 35.61 -14.99
C VAL A 200 4.08 34.22 -15.53
N THR A 201 5.36 33.99 -15.82
CA THR A 201 5.82 32.76 -16.51
C THR A 201 7.04 32.16 -15.84
N ALA A 202 7.02 30.85 -15.63
CA ALA A 202 8.21 30.04 -15.41
C ALA A 202 8.51 29.23 -16.67
N ALA A 203 9.75 29.22 -17.16
CA ALA A 203 10.14 28.55 -18.40
C ALA A 203 11.34 27.61 -18.20
N PHE A 204 11.23 26.41 -18.76
CA PHE A 204 12.27 25.37 -18.83
C PHE A 204 12.65 25.13 -20.29
N SER A 205 13.93 25.23 -20.62
CA SER A 205 14.44 25.20 -22.01
C SER A 205 15.71 24.36 -22.20
N ASP A 206 16.06 23.50 -21.25
CA ASP A 206 17.28 22.68 -21.31
C ASP A 206 17.07 21.40 -22.14
N PHE A 207 16.31 21.49 -23.25
CA PHE A 207 16.06 20.38 -24.16
C PHE A 207 15.69 20.89 -25.56
N ALA A 208 15.98 20.10 -26.59
CA ALA A 208 15.54 20.40 -27.95
C ALA A 208 15.22 19.11 -28.70
N LEU A 209 13.99 18.99 -29.22
CA LEU A 209 13.52 17.79 -29.92
C LEU A 209 12.85 18.13 -31.25
N SER A 210 13.59 17.97 -32.35
CA SER A 210 13.10 18.20 -33.72
C SER A 210 12.40 17.01 -34.38
N ASP A 211 12.39 15.86 -33.71
CA ASP A 211 11.84 14.62 -34.28
C ASP A 211 10.47 14.26 -33.69
N ALA A 212 9.47 14.29 -34.57
CA ALA A 212 8.13 13.78 -34.33
C ALA A 212 7.46 14.38 -33.08
N ALA A 213 7.59 15.69 -32.87
CA ALA A 213 7.01 16.45 -31.76
C ALA A 213 5.53 16.10 -31.56
N GLU A 214 4.70 16.18 -32.61
CA GLU A 214 3.26 15.91 -32.52
C GLU A 214 2.90 14.49 -32.03
N LYS A 215 3.78 13.50 -32.23
CA LYS A 215 3.51 12.11 -31.81
C LYS A 215 3.76 11.87 -30.32
N ARG A 216 4.35 12.85 -29.63
CA ARG A 216 4.67 12.76 -28.21
C ARG A 216 3.49 13.23 -27.37
N TYR A 217 3.56 12.91 -26.09
CA TYR A 217 2.55 13.32 -25.12
C TYR A 217 3.13 14.38 -24.21
N LEU A 218 2.34 15.41 -23.92
CA LEU A 218 2.51 16.20 -22.70
C LEU A 218 1.93 15.36 -21.55
N GLN A 219 2.79 14.89 -20.66
CA GLN A 219 2.42 14.06 -19.53
C GLN A 219 2.92 14.70 -18.24
N PHE A 220 2.04 14.84 -17.26
CA PHE A 220 2.46 15.25 -15.93
C PHE A 220 1.52 14.74 -14.85
N VAL A 221 2.06 14.69 -13.63
CA VAL A 221 1.29 14.56 -12.40
C VAL A 221 1.45 15.85 -11.62
N VAL A 222 0.34 16.47 -11.24
CA VAL A 222 0.34 17.80 -10.60
C VAL A 222 -0.63 17.86 -9.42
N ASN A 223 -0.21 18.58 -8.38
CA ASN A 223 -1.02 19.03 -7.27
C ASN A 223 -1.37 20.50 -7.51
N VAL A 224 -2.65 20.82 -7.62
CA VAL A 224 -3.15 22.20 -7.67
C VAL A 224 -3.52 22.63 -6.26
N GLU A 225 -2.58 23.29 -5.59
CA GLU A 225 -2.69 23.68 -4.18
C GLU A 225 -3.51 24.95 -4.00
N ALA A 226 -3.34 25.92 -4.90
CA ALA A 226 -4.11 27.15 -4.93
C ALA A 226 -4.53 27.48 -6.36
N LEU A 227 -5.80 27.82 -6.52
CA LEU A 227 -6.37 28.27 -7.79
C LEU A 227 -7.40 29.37 -7.50
N THR A 228 -6.94 30.62 -7.42
CA THR A 228 -7.78 31.75 -7.02
C THR A 228 -8.90 31.97 -8.06
N SER A 229 -10.04 32.49 -7.62
CA SER A 229 -11.13 32.85 -8.54
C SER A 229 -10.62 33.77 -9.65
N GLY A 230 -10.80 33.34 -10.91
CA GLY A 230 -10.31 34.06 -12.09
C GLY A 230 -8.90 33.68 -12.53
N ALA A 231 -8.15 32.91 -11.74
CA ALA A 231 -6.83 32.42 -12.12
C ALA A 231 -6.94 31.41 -13.27
N THR A 232 -5.98 31.48 -14.18
CA THR A 232 -5.74 30.41 -15.17
C THR A 232 -4.28 30.00 -15.08
N VAL A 233 -4.04 28.70 -14.88
CA VAL A 233 -2.70 28.09 -15.01
C VAL A 233 -2.64 27.44 -16.38
N GLU A 234 -1.66 27.79 -17.19
CA GLU A 234 -1.37 27.13 -18.46
C GLU A 234 -0.05 26.38 -18.37
N VAL A 235 -0.02 25.17 -18.91
CA VAL A 235 1.22 24.47 -19.24
C VAL A 235 1.31 24.47 -20.76
N ALA A 236 2.27 25.21 -21.28
CA ALA A 236 2.51 25.38 -22.70
C ALA A 236 3.78 24.62 -23.10
N VAL A 237 3.74 23.94 -24.23
CA VAL A 237 4.92 23.36 -24.87
C VAL A 237 5.15 24.10 -26.17
N LEU A 238 6.34 24.65 -26.34
CA LEU A 238 6.67 25.58 -27.42
C LEU A 238 7.63 24.93 -28.42
N ASP A 239 7.44 25.30 -29.67
CA ASP A 239 8.34 25.09 -30.79
C ASP A 239 9.43 26.18 -30.83
N ASP A 240 10.51 25.95 -31.57
CA ASP A 240 11.66 26.85 -31.71
C ASP A 240 11.30 28.19 -32.38
N ASP A 241 10.21 28.20 -33.15
CA ASP A 241 9.68 29.38 -33.85
C ASP A 241 8.55 30.10 -33.09
N GLY A 242 8.15 29.56 -31.93
CA GLY A 242 7.15 30.12 -31.02
C GLY A 242 5.74 29.52 -31.13
N ASP A 243 5.46 28.62 -32.07
CA ASP A 243 4.22 27.86 -32.08
C ASP A 243 4.07 27.02 -30.80
N GLU A 244 2.84 26.86 -30.30
CA GLU A 244 2.64 26.21 -29.00
C GLU A 244 1.41 25.31 -28.92
N LYS A 245 1.47 24.35 -28.00
CA LYS A 245 0.36 23.53 -27.53
C LYS A 245 0.11 23.84 -26.06
N VAL A 246 -1.13 24.11 -25.68
CA VAL A 246 -1.47 24.55 -24.32
C VAL A 246 -2.53 23.66 -23.69
N VAL A 247 -2.30 23.30 -22.44
CA VAL A 247 -3.32 22.75 -21.53
C VAL A 247 -3.48 23.68 -20.34
N SER A 248 -4.65 23.68 -19.70
CA SER A 248 -5.00 24.69 -18.70
C SER A 248 -5.75 24.15 -17.49
N ALA A 249 -5.64 24.87 -16.38
CA ALA A 249 -6.50 24.74 -15.23
C ALA A 249 -7.12 26.09 -14.89
N SER A 250 -8.43 26.11 -14.67
CA SER A 250 -9.14 27.32 -14.22
C SER A 250 -10.40 26.95 -13.43
N PRO A 251 -10.82 27.75 -12.45
CA PRO A 251 -11.99 27.45 -11.63
C PRO A 251 -13.25 27.24 -12.48
N GLY A 252 -13.87 26.06 -12.38
CA GLY A 252 -15.11 25.72 -13.08
C GLY A 252 -14.96 25.36 -14.56
N ALA A 253 -13.73 25.11 -15.04
CA ALA A 253 -13.50 24.60 -16.38
C ALA A 253 -14.13 23.22 -16.63
N ASP A 254 -14.34 22.85 -17.89
CA ASP A 254 -14.85 21.55 -18.28
C ASP A 254 -13.70 20.54 -18.48
N THR A 255 -13.47 19.69 -17.48
CA THR A 255 -12.41 18.67 -17.51
C THR A 255 -12.69 17.52 -18.49
N SER A 256 -13.82 17.52 -19.20
CA SER A 256 -13.99 16.62 -20.36
C SER A 256 -13.28 17.12 -21.61
N THR A 257 -12.78 18.37 -21.60
CA THR A 257 -12.00 18.95 -22.68
C THR A 257 -10.53 18.54 -22.56
N ALA A 258 -9.96 18.00 -23.64
CA ALA A 258 -8.57 17.51 -23.68
C ALA A 258 -7.48 18.55 -23.33
N SER A 259 -7.80 19.84 -23.43
CA SER A 259 -6.90 20.95 -23.06
C SER A 259 -7.13 21.48 -21.64
N VAL A 260 -7.89 20.78 -20.80
CA VAL A 260 -8.19 21.17 -19.42
C VAL A 260 -7.78 20.06 -18.46
N PHE A 261 -6.78 20.30 -17.61
CA PHE A 261 -6.32 19.32 -16.62
C PHE A 261 -6.99 19.46 -15.24
N ALA A 262 -7.45 20.67 -14.87
CA ALA A 262 -8.13 20.85 -13.59
C ALA A 262 -9.16 21.98 -13.63
N ALA A 263 -10.25 21.80 -12.87
CA ALA A 263 -11.30 22.80 -12.68
C ALA A 263 -11.36 23.35 -11.24
N ALA A 264 -10.53 22.83 -10.35
CA ALA A 264 -10.45 23.17 -8.94
C ALA A 264 -9.09 22.75 -8.38
N THR A 265 -8.84 23.06 -7.10
CA THR A 265 -7.71 22.50 -6.35
C THR A 265 -7.86 20.99 -6.17
N GLY A 266 -6.74 20.27 -6.11
CA GLY A 266 -6.70 18.83 -5.93
C GLY A 266 -5.29 18.26 -6.04
N SER A 267 -5.07 17.07 -5.50
CA SER A 267 -3.78 16.36 -5.56
C SER A 267 -3.85 15.17 -6.50
N GLY A 268 -2.71 14.75 -7.05
CA GLY A 268 -2.61 13.58 -7.90
C GLY A 268 -3.34 13.73 -9.24
N ILE A 269 -3.41 14.94 -9.79
CA ILE A 269 -4.04 15.18 -11.09
C ILE A 269 -3.12 14.69 -12.19
N VAL A 270 -3.62 13.78 -13.03
CA VAL A 270 -2.86 13.22 -14.15
C VAL A 270 -3.39 13.79 -15.46
N LEU A 271 -2.51 14.39 -16.26
CA LEU A 271 -2.78 14.69 -17.67
C LEU A 271 -1.82 13.92 -18.55
N GLN A 272 -2.34 13.25 -19.58
CA GLN A 272 -1.52 12.57 -20.59
C GLN A 272 -2.06 12.82 -21.99
N GLN A 273 -1.82 14.03 -22.48
CA GLN A 273 -2.40 14.49 -23.74
C GLN A 273 -1.40 14.40 -24.89
N ARG A 274 -1.79 13.75 -25.99
CA ARG A 274 -0.97 13.72 -27.20
C ARG A 274 -0.95 15.10 -27.85
N LEU A 275 0.24 15.59 -28.21
CA LEU A 275 0.44 16.93 -28.75
C LEU A 275 -0.28 17.15 -30.09
N ALA A 276 -0.36 16.11 -30.94
CA ALA A 276 -1.16 16.12 -32.17
C ALA A 276 -2.65 16.39 -31.95
N ASP A 277 -3.18 16.04 -30.79
CA ASP A 277 -4.60 16.16 -30.47
C ASP A 277 -4.94 17.52 -29.84
N LEU A 278 -3.93 18.33 -29.53
CA LEU A 278 -4.08 19.72 -29.08
C LEU A 278 -4.06 20.68 -30.26
N THR A 279 -4.80 21.78 -30.13
CA THR A 279 -4.76 22.88 -31.10
C THR A 279 -3.39 23.56 -31.08
N THR A 280 -2.80 23.81 -32.25
CA THR A 280 -1.62 24.70 -32.37
C THR A 280 -2.07 26.15 -32.28
N ASN A 281 -1.50 26.90 -31.33
CA ASN A 281 -1.56 28.35 -31.37
C ASN A 281 -0.42 28.85 -32.26
N ALA A 282 -0.77 29.34 -33.44
CA ALA A 282 0.19 29.76 -34.46
C ALA A 282 0.78 31.14 -34.14
N ASN A 283 1.89 31.18 -33.39
CA ASN A 283 2.65 32.39 -33.10
C ASN A 283 3.92 32.51 -33.97
N GLY A 284 4.35 31.40 -34.57
CA GLY A 284 5.44 31.22 -35.53
C GLY A 284 4.90 30.94 -36.94
N ASP A 285 5.32 29.82 -37.55
CA ASP A 285 5.02 29.48 -38.95
C ASP A 285 3.69 28.72 -39.16
N GLY A 286 3.05 28.30 -38.07
CA GLY A 286 1.78 27.57 -38.05
C GLY A 286 1.91 26.05 -38.03
N THR A 287 3.13 25.51 -37.96
CA THR A 287 3.42 24.09 -37.78
C THR A 287 4.12 23.83 -36.45
N PHE A 288 3.79 22.69 -35.82
CA PHE A 288 4.37 22.29 -34.54
C PHE A 288 5.24 21.05 -34.76
N ASP A 289 6.49 21.26 -35.19
CA ASP A 289 7.38 20.21 -35.65
C ASP A 289 8.53 19.90 -34.67
N SER A 290 8.82 20.82 -33.75
CA SER A 290 9.82 20.62 -32.69
C SER A 290 9.29 20.90 -31.28
N LEU A 291 10.14 20.68 -30.27
CA LEU A 291 9.90 21.02 -28.88
C LEU A 291 11.18 21.67 -28.34
N ASP A 292 11.07 22.91 -27.88
CA ASP A 292 12.21 23.72 -27.44
C ASP A 292 12.05 24.17 -25.98
N SER A 293 10.82 24.40 -25.52
CA SER A 293 10.59 24.77 -24.12
C SER A 293 9.24 24.32 -23.57
N VAL A 294 9.19 24.23 -22.25
CA VAL A 294 7.96 24.09 -21.47
C VAL A 294 7.80 25.34 -20.61
N GLU A 295 6.61 25.94 -20.66
CA GLU A 295 6.26 27.09 -19.84
C GLU A 295 5.08 26.80 -18.94
N VAL A 296 5.18 27.23 -17.68
CA VAL A 296 4.06 27.31 -16.74
C VAL A 296 3.70 28.78 -16.60
N ARG A 297 2.51 29.16 -17.07
CA ARG A 297 2.02 30.54 -17.06
C ARG A 297 0.84 30.67 -16.09
N ILE A 298 0.88 31.67 -15.23
CA ILE A 298 -0.21 31.98 -14.31
C ILE A 298 -0.78 33.34 -14.71
N LYS A 299 -2.09 33.37 -14.99
CA LYS A 299 -2.82 34.52 -15.53
C LYS A 299 -3.94 34.97 -14.61
N ASP A 300 -4.21 36.26 -14.64
CA ASP A 300 -5.41 36.94 -14.13
C ASP A 300 -5.66 36.91 -12.61
N ALA A 301 -5.12 35.94 -11.88
CA ALA A 301 -5.07 35.87 -10.42
C ALA A 301 -4.03 34.83 -9.96
N ASP A 302 -3.84 34.72 -8.64
CA ASP A 302 -2.80 33.86 -8.08
C ASP A 302 -3.13 32.36 -8.11
N ALA A 303 -2.09 31.55 -8.35
CA ALA A 303 -2.17 30.10 -8.29
C ALA A 303 -0.85 29.49 -7.79
N THR A 304 -0.95 28.26 -7.30
CA THR A 304 0.18 27.43 -6.86
C THR A 304 -0.05 26.01 -7.34
N VAL A 305 0.92 25.48 -8.09
CA VAL A 305 0.91 24.11 -8.59
C VAL A 305 2.24 23.42 -8.28
N THR A 306 2.19 22.14 -7.98
CA THR A 306 3.37 21.32 -7.68
C THR A 306 3.38 20.08 -8.57
N PHE A 307 4.38 19.95 -9.42
CA PHE A 307 4.57 18.81 -10.31
C PHE A 307 5.40 17.73 -9.61
N THR A 308 4.94 16.48 -9.65
CA THR A 308 5.70 15.30 -9.15
C THR A 308 6.17 14.39 -10.28
N ALA A 309 5.65 14.60 -11.49
CA ALA A 309 6.14 13.99 -12.72
C ALA A 309 5.90 14.96 -13.88
N LEU A 310 6.85 15.05 -14.82
CA LEU A 310 6.71 15.85 -16.04
C LEU A 310 7.51 15.18 -17.17
N ASP A 311 6.88 15.04 -18.33
CA ASP A 311 7.52 14.50 -19.52
C ASP A 311 6.84 15.01 -20.80
N VAL A 312 7.63 15.42 -21.80
CA VAL A 312 7.14 15.79 -23.14
C VAL A 312 7.77 14.97 -24.27
N GLU A 313 8.64 14.02 -23.94
CA GLU A 313 9.41 13.26 -24.93
C GLU A 313 8.74 11.92 -25.25
N ARG A 314 7.98 11.35 -24.32
CA ARG A 314 7.41 10.01 -24.48
C ARG A 314 6.34 9.96 -25.55
N LYS A 315 6.30 8.84 -26.27
CA LYS A 315 5.28 8.52 -27.29
C LYS A 315 4.19 7.58 -26.76
N SER A 316 4.21 7.28 -25.47
CA SER A 316 3.32 6.31 -24.82
C SER A 316 2.93 6.79 -23.43
N ARG A 317 1.65 6.67 -23.10
CA ARG A 317 1.10 6.98 -21.77
C ARG A 317 1.66 6.06 -20.69
N TRP A 318 1.83 6.61 -19.49
CA TRP A 318 1.90 5.90 -18.23
C TRP A 318 0.58 5.18 -17.95
N THR A 319 0.66 4.02 -17.31
CA THR A 319 -0.50 3.23 -16.88
C THR A 319 -0.44 3.05 -15.37
N PHE A 320 -1.38 3.66 -14.65
CA PHE A 320 -1.49 3.66 -13.20
C PHE A 320 -2.28 2.45 -12.69
N GLY A 321 -2.14 1.29 -13.35
CA GLY A 321 -2.83 0.06 -12.98
C GLY A 321 -4.06 -0.26 -13.82
N SER A 322 -4.79 -1.28 -13.40
CA SER A 322 -6.12 -1.60 -13.90
C SER A 322 -7.10 -1.83 -12.76
N TYR A 323 -8.38 -1.60 -13.02
CA TYR A 323 -9.47 -1.86 -12.08
C TYR A 323 -10.54 -2.73 -12.77
N LEU A 324 -11.32 -3.45 -11.98
CA LEU A 324 -12.47 -4.18 -12.47
C LEU A 324 -13.68 -3.24 -12.49
N ALA A 325 -14.22 -2.97 -13.67
CA ALA A 325 -15.43 -2.17 -13.87
C ALA A 325 -16.66 -3.07 -13.85
N ASN A 326 -17.78 -2.55 -13.33
CA ASN A 326 -19.05 -3.28 -13.18
C ASN A 326 -18.90 -4.61 -12.40
N GLU A 327 -18.16 -4.58 -11.28
CA GLU A 327 -18.07 -5.71 -10.35
C GLU A 327 -19.46 -6.21 -9.96
N ASP A 328 -19.59 -7.53 -9.77
CA ASP A 328 -20.83 -8.24 -9.44
C ASP A 328 -21.90 -8.17 -10.55
N THR A 329 -21.47 -8.06 -11.81
CA THR A 329 -22.36 -8.08 -12.98
C THR A 329 -21.87 -9.04 -14.07
N ASP A 330 -22.79 -9.46 -14.94
CA ASP A 330 -22.50 -10.30 -16.12
C ASP A 330 -21.55 -9.63 -17.15
N SER A 331 -21.18 -8.36 -16.92
CA SER A 331 -20.43 -7.48 -17.81
C SER A 331 -19.18 -6.89 -17.17
N GLU A 332 -18.57 -7.64 -16.25
CA GLU A 332 -17.28 -7.30 -15.68
C GLU A 332 -16.21 -7.06 -16.75
N GLU A 333 -15.51 -5.94 -16.64
CA GLU A 333 -14.46 -5.54 -17.58
C GLU A 333 -13.25 -4.98 -16.86
N ARG A 334 -12.09 -5.60 -17.06
CA ARG A 334 -10.82 -5.06 -16.54
C ARG A 334 -10.35 -3.89 -17.40
N THR A 335 -10.34 -2.70 -16.82
CA THR A 335 -10.07 -1.43 -17.51
C THR A 335 -8.75 -0.84 -17.04
N LYS A 336 -7.89 -0.42 -17.98
CA LYS A 336 -6.63 0.27 -17.69
C LYS A 336 -6.88 1.70 -17.20
N ARG A 337 -6.13 2.12 -16.20
CA ARG A 337 -6.19 3.46 -15.62
C ARG A 337 -5.05 4.31 -16.18
N TYR A 338 -5.37 5.12 -17.19
CA TYR A 338 -4.41 6.06 -17.77
C TYR A 338 -4.43 7.39 -17.03
N GLU A 339 -5.60 7.96 -16.81
CA GLU A 339 -5.78 9.25 -16.16
C GLU A 339 -6.69 9.02 -14.95
N PRO A 340 -6.15 8.56 -13.81
CA PRO A 340 -6.92 8.58 -12.58
C PRO A 340 -7.41 10.00 -12.31
N GLY A 341 -8.65 10.13 -11.85
CA GLY A 341 -9.16 11.41 -11.38
C GLY A 341 -8.34 11.95 -10.19
N PRO A 342 -8.54 13.21 -9.79
CA PRO A 342 -7.86 13.77 -8.61
C PRO A 342 -8.13 12.92 -7.37
N GLY A 343 -7.12 12.84 -6.49
CA GLY A 343 -7.18 12.08 -5.25
C GLY A 343 -6.94 10.59 -5.44
N ASP A 344 -7.42 9.82 -4.48
CA ASP A 344 -7.15 8.39 -4.40
C ASP A 344 -7.96 7.60 -5.44
N PHE A 345 -7.38 6.53 -5.94
CA PHE A 345 -8.01 5.61 -6.87
C PHE A 345 -7.65 4.16 -6.55
N THR A 346 -8.56 3.24 -6.88
CA THR A 346 -8.36 1.81 -6.69
C THR A 346 -7.83 1.11 -7.95
N VAL A 347 -7.05 0.07 -7.72
CA VAL A 347 -6.56 -0.90 -8.71
C VAL A 347 -6.70 -2.32 -8.14
N THR A 348 -6.70 -3.32 -9.03
CA THR A 348 -6.83 -4.72 -8.59
C THR A 348 -5.58 -5.28 -7.94
N GLY A 349 -4.42 -4.69 -8.21
CA GLY A 349 -3.12 -5.15 -7.73
C GLY A 349 -1.99 -4.29 -8.29
N LEU A 350 -0.82 -4.34 -7.65
CA LEU A 350 0.36 -3.61 -8.09
C LEU A 350 0.96 -4.19 -9.38
N ASP A 351 0.74 -5.48 -9.63
CA ASP A 351 1.12 -6.19 -10.86
C ASP A 351 0.45 -5.64 -12.12
N THR A 352 -0.64 -4.88 -11.95
CA THR A 352 -1.36 -4.26 -13.07
C THR A 352 -0.80 -2.91 -13.51
N LEU A 353 0.16 -2.35 -12.76
CA LEU A 353 0.87 -1.13 -13.11
C LEU A 353 1.63 -1.31 -14.44
N GLY A 354 1.75 -0.23 -15.22
CA GLY A 354 2.52 -0.27 -16.47
C GLY A 354 4.02 -0.38 -16.22
N ASP A 355 4.78 -0.87 -17.20
CA ASP A 355 6.23 -1.18 -17.13
C ASP A 355 7.09 -0.10 -16.45
N VAL A 356 6.73 1.18 -16.63
CA VAL A 356 7.47 2.31 -16.04
C VAL A 356 7.22 2.47 -14.54
N LEU A 357 5.98 2.27 -14.11
CA LEU A 357 5.56 2.42 -12.71
C LEU A 357 5.78 1.12 -11.94
N GLY A 358 5.84 -0.01 -12.64
CA GLY A 358 6.14 -1.34 -12.09
C GLY A 358 7.62 -1.73 -12.14
N ALA A 359 8.52 -0.83 -12.54
CA ALA A 359 9.95 -1.08 -12.57
C ALA A 359 10.52 -1.16 -11.14
N ASP A 360 11.54 -1.99 -10.90
CA ASP A 360 12.14 -2.21 -9.58
C ASP A 360 12.59 -0.93 -8.87
N SER A 361 12.97 0.11 -9.63
CA SER A 361 13.39 1.41 -9.11
C SER A 361 12.25 2.30 -8.63
N ALA A 362 10.99 1.92 -8.85
CA ALA A 362 9.84 2.70 -8.44
C ALA A 362 9.49 2.45 -6.97
N VAL A 363 9.12 3.53 -6.27
CA VAL A 363 8.59 3.49 -4.92
C VAL A 363 7.22 4.15 -4.93
N ILE A 364 6.25 3.52 -4.27
CA ILE A 364 4.89 4.03 -4.15
C ILE A 364 4.67 4.38 -2.68
N HIS A 365 4.35 5.63 -2.43
CA HIS A 365 4.08 6.14 -1.09
C HIS A 365 2.59 6.01 -0.75
N ASP A 366 2.30 5.86 0.55
CA ASP A 366 0.93 5.79 1.08
C ASP A 366 0.03 4.76 0.38
N VAL A 367 0.53 3.54 0.17
CA VAL A 367 -0.27 2.44 -0.38
C VAL A 367 -1.29 2.00 0.66
N THR A 368 -2.57 2.05 0.33
CA THR A 368 -3.65 1.67 1.25
C THR A 368 -4.44 0.46 0.74
N GLN A 369 -4.81 -0.44 1.65
CA GLN A 369 -5.51 -1.69 1.32
C GLN A 369 -6.22 -2.26 2.56
N PRO A 370 -7.27 -3.08 2.43
CA PRO A 370 -7.75 -3.89 3.54
C PRO A 370 -6.73 -5.00 3.86
N PHE A 371 -6.76 -5.52 5.08
CA PHE A 371 -5.85 -6.60 5.49
C PHE A 371 -6.51 -7.54 6.49
N ARG A 372 -6.09 -8.80 6.52
CA ARG A 372 -6.51 -9.79 7.52
C ARG A 372 -5.30 -10.44 8.14
N TYR A 373 -5.11 -10.24 9.44
CA TYR A 373 -4.07 -10.93 10.22
C TYR A 373 -4.63 -12.25 10.76
N THR A 374 -4.17 -13.37 10.24
CA THR A 374 -4.75 -14.69 10.53
C THR A 374 -4.02 -15.40 11.66
N LEU A 375 -4.68 -16.37 12.28
CA LEU A 375 -4.03 -17.23 13.25
C LEU A 375 -3.08 -18.22 12.57
N ALA A 376 -3.43 -18.66 11.35
CA ALA A 376 -2.63 -19.53 10.50
C ALA A 376 -1.26 -18.91 10.16
N ASP A 377 -1.23 -17.64 9.76
CA ASP A 377 -0.01 -16.94 9.34
C ASP A 377 0.76 -16.30 10.51
N SER A 378 0.17 -16.27 11.71
CA SER A 378 0.84 -15.73 12.89
C SER A 378 2.10 -16.53 13.25
N THR A 379 3.16 -15.84 13.64
CA THR A 379 4.40 -16.45 14.14
C THR A 379 4.39 -16.71 15.65
N LEU A 380 3.30 -16.33 16.34
CA LEU A 380 3.19 -16.49 17.80
C LEU A 380 2.77 -17.91 18.21
N ASP A 381 2.80 -18.19 19.51
CA ASP A 381 2.50 -19.51 20.07
C ASP A 381 1.16 -20.06 19.58
N TYR A 382 1.17 -21.34 19.23
CA TYR A 382 -0.01 -22.12 18.89
C TYR A 382 0.12 -23.53 19.44
N MET A 383 -0.98 -24.11 19.88
CA MET A 383 -1.05 -25.50 20.30
C MET A 383 -2.43 -26.11 20.07
N PHE A 384 -2.46 -27.42 19.85
CA PHE A 384 -3.70 -28.16 19.64
C PHE A 384 -3.65 -29.59 20.20
N ARG A 385 -4.81 -30.21 20.39
CA ARG A 385 -4.96 -31.63 20.72
C ARG A 385 -6.36 -32.16 20.42
N PHE A 386 -6.50 -33.48 20.35
CA PHE A 386 -7.79 -34.15 20.23
C PHE A 386 -8.07 -34.95 21.51
N VAL A 387 -9.16 -34.67 22.20
CA VAL A 387 -9.55 -35.34 23.45
C VAL A 387 -10.79 -36.19 23.20
N GLU A 388 -10.86 -37.43 23.70
CA GLU A 388 -12.04 -38.29 23.49
C GLU A 388 -13.34 -37.64 24.01
N ALA A 389 -14.38 -37.59 23.15
CA ALA A 389 -15.65 -36.93 23.43
C ALA A 389 -16.67 -37.87 24.13
N THR A 390 -16.29 -38.48 25.24
CA THR A 390 -17.10 -39.52 25.93
C THR A 390 -18.50 -39.06 26.35
N ASP A 391 -18.69 -37.76 26.59
CA ASP A 391 -19.97 -37.17 27.00
C ASP A 391 -20.88 -36.72 25.82
N TYR A 392 -20.43 -36.87 24.57
CA TYR A 392 -21.11 -36.33 23.39
C TYR A 392 -21.43 -37.43 22.36
N PRO A 393 -22.60 -38.10 22.47
CA PRO A 393 -22.99 -39.13 21.52
C PRO A 393 -23.00 -38.62 20.07
N GLY A 394 -22.36 -39.36 19.17
CA GLY A 394 -22.24 -39.00 17.75
C GLY A 394 -20.96 -38.25 17.38
N TYR A 395 -20.06 -38.05 18.34
CA TYR A 395 -18.75 -37.44 18.17
C TYR A 395 -17.69 -38.30 18.83
N ASP A 396 -16.50 -38.34 18.23
CA ASP A 396 -15.40 -39.17 18.69
C ASP A 396 -14.41 -38.34 19.51
N TYR A 397 -14.21 -37.06 19.14
CA TYR A 397 -13.24 -36.16 19.77
C TYR A 397 -13.77 -34.74 20.00
N VAL A 398 -13.18 -34.07 20.98
CA VAL A 398 -13.14 -32.62 21.14
C VAL A 398 -11.79 -32.17 20.60
N PHE A 399 -11.80 -31.43 19.51
CA PHE A 399 -10.62 -30.74 19.01
C PHE A 399 -10.45 -29.43 19.77
N GLU A 400 -9.36 -29.33 20.54
CA GLU A 400 -9.00 -28.13 21.28
C GLU A 400 -7.85 -27.44 20.57
N GLN A 401 -8.05 -26.17 20.17
CA GLN A 401 -7.00 -25.34 19.58
C GLN A 401 -6.83 -24.05 20.39
N ARG A 402 -5.59 -23.61 20.54
CA ARG A 402 -5.19 -22.39 21.25
C ARG A 402 -4.12 -21.69 20.45
N GLY A 403 -4.26 -20.39 20.25
CA GLY A 403 -3.36 -19.64 19.40
C GLY A 403 -3.26 -18.18 19.81
N LYS A 404 -2.09 -17.57 19.58
CA LYS A 404 -1.87 -16.14 19.76
C LYS A 404 -1.82 -15.46 18.39
N VAL A 405 -2.37 -14.25 18.31
CA VAL A 405 -2.33 -13.36 17.14
C VAL A 405 -2.07 -11.92 17.58
N MET A 406 -1.42 -11.14 16.73
CA MET A 406 -1.18 -9.71 16.97
C MET A 406 -1.19 -8.95 15.64
N VAL A 407 -1.54 -7.67 15.71
CA VAL A 407 -1.29 -6.72 14.62
C VAL A 407 0.07 -6.07 14.88
N PRO A 408 1.09 -6.31 14.02
CA PRO A 408 2.40 -5.69 14.17
C PRO A 408 2.31 -4.17 14.09
N THR A 409 3.29 -3.46 14.65
CA THR A 409 3.46 -2.02 14.48
C THR A 409 4.84 -1.72 13.95
N ALA A 410 4.95 -0.71 13.08
CA ALA A 410 6.21 -0.12 12.66
C ALA A 410 5.96 1.35 12.32
N ILE A 411 7.03 2.15 12.21
CA ILE A 411 6.94 3.57 11.82
C ILE A 411 6.20 3.74 10.48
N ASP A 412 6.41 2.80 9.55
CA ASP A 412 5.84 2.84 8.18
C ASP A 412 4.45 2.21 8.07
N LEU A 413 3.84 1.78 9.19
CA LEU A 413 2.51 1.20 9.22
C LEU A 413 1.53 2.09 9.98
N THR A 414 0.40 2.39 9.33
CA THR A 414 -0.75 3.03 9.99
C THR A 414 -1.96 2.13 9.86
N HIS A 415 -2.58 1.84 11.01
CA HIS A 415 -3.70 0.91 11.12
C HIS A 415 -5.02 1.61 11.38
N SER A 416 -6.12 1.09 10.84
CA SER A 416 -7.47 1.60 11.12
C SER A 416 -8.58 0.55 10.94
N GLY A 417 -9.61 0.64 11.79
CA GLY A 417 -10.77 -0.24 11.71
C GLY A 417 -10.53 -1.69 12.17
N LEU A 418 -9.61 -1.91 13.11
CA LEU A 418 -9.23 -3.24 13.58
C LEU A 418 -10.35 -3.92 14.39
N THR A 419 -10.77 -5.11 13.93
CA THR A 419 -11.81 -5.93 14.56
C THR A 419 -11.37 -7.40 14.58
N PHE A 420 -11.51 -8.10 15.71
CA PHE A 420 -11.22 -9.54 15.77
C PHE A 420 -12.47 -10.33 15.38
N MET A 421 -12.35 -11.13 14.32
CA MET A 421 -13.41 -11.90 13.69
C MET A 421 -13.04 -13.39 13.63
N ASP A 422 -14.02 -14.24 13.40
CA ASP A 422 -13.86 -15.63 13.00
C ASP A 422 -15.00 -16.03 12.06
N GLU A 423 -14.80 -17.00 11.20
CA GLU A 423 -15.88 -17.56 10.37
C GLU A 423 -16.51 -18.75 11.11
N VAL A 424 -17.83 -18.79 11.19
CA VAL A 424 -18.56 -19.95 11.71
C VAL A 424 -18.57 -21.06 10.65
N ALA A 425 -17.44 -21.77 10.53
CA ALA A 425 -17.20 -22.74 9.46
C ALA A 425 -17.96 -24.07 9.64
N VAL A 426 -18.44 -24.38 10.86
CA VAL A 426 -19.21 -25.60 11.13
C VAL A 426 -20.55 -25.29 11.80
N PRO A 427 -21.52 -26.23 11.80
CA PRO A 427 -22.79 -26.00 12.46
C PRO A 427 -22.62 -25.54 13.92
N PRO A 428 -23.32 -24.50 14.39
CA PRO A 428 -23.21 -23.94 15.75
C PRO A 428 -23.17 -24.96 16.89
N GLY A 429 -23.94 -26.05 16.79
CA GLY A 429 -23.96 -27.13 17.79
C GLY A 429 -22.65 -27.92 17.93
N ARG A 430 -21.64 -27.65 17.11
CA ARG A 430 -20.30 -28.24 17.16
C ARG A 430 -19.38 -27.50 18.12
N TYR A 431 -19.60 -26.20 18.35
CA TYR A 431 -18.77 -25.39 19.23
C TYR A 431 -19.15 -25.64 20.69
N LYS A 432 -18.21 -26.13 21.50
CA LYS A 432 -18.38 -26.23 22.95
C LYS A 432 -18.03 -24.91 23.63
N SER A 433 -16.93 -24.31 23.20
CA SER A 433 -16.45 -23.05 23.72
C SER A 433 -15.65 -22.33 22.64
N VAL A 434 -15.78 -21.01 22.60
CA VAL A 434 -14.88 -20.13 21.90
C VAL A 434 -14.62 -18.94 22.81
N TRP A 435 -13.36 -18.58 22.99
CA TRP A 435 -12.97 -17.48 23.86
C TRP A 435 -11.78 -16.70 23.31
N THR A 436 -11.69 -15.44 23.75
CA THR A 436 -10.51 -14.60 23.52
C THR A 436 -10.01 -13.99 24.83
N LEU A 437 -8.72 -13.65 24.85
CA LEU A 437 -8.06 -12.96 25.95
C LEU A 437 -7.01 -12.02 25.38
N ALA A 438 -6.85 -10.81 25.93
CA ALA A 438 -5.92 -9.81 25.42
C ALA A 438 -4.77 -9.55 26.41
N GLY A 439 -3.62 -9.10 25.90
CA GLY A 439 -2.48 -8.70 26.72
C GLY A 439 -1.69 -9.88 27.28
N VAL A 440 -1.53 -10.93 26.46
CA VAL A 440 -0.98 -12.24 26.90
C VAL A 440 0.39 -12.57 26.29
N GLU A 441 1.16 -11.55 25.94
CA GLU A 441 2.47 -11.70 25.27
C GLU A 441 3.36 -12.73 25.99
N ASP A 442 3.68 -12.45 27.26
CA ASP A 442 4.53 -13.29 28.10
C ASP A 442 3.75 -14.35 28.93
N THR A 443 2.48 -14.61 28.61
CA THR A 443 1.64 -15.55 29.36
C THR A 443 1.51 -16.86 28.61
N GLU A 444 1.88 -17.98 29.24
CA GLU A 444 1.64 -19.32 28.70
C GLU A 444 0.14 -19.66 28.77
N PHE A 445 -0.38 -20.47 27.84
CA PHE A 445 -1.81 -20.80 27.80
C PHE A 445 -2.34 -21.44 29.09
N ALA A 446 -1.52 -22.20 29.80
CA ALA A 446 -1.89 -22.84 31.07
C ALA A 446 -2.02 -21.85 32.24
N ASP A 447 -1.33 -20.70 32.15
CA ASP A 447 -1.32 -19.65 33.17
C ASP A 447 -2.36 -18.55 32.92
N MET A 448 -3.13 -18.65 31.82
CA MET A 448 -4.18 -17.69 31.49
C MET A 448 -5.35 -17.80 32.47
N ASP A 449 -5.62 -16.70 33.16
CA ASP A 449 -6.73 -16.60 34.12
C ASP A 449 -8.08 -16.81 33.44
N GLU A 450 -8.85 -17.75 33.97
CA GLU A 450 -10.17 -18.14 33.46
C GLU A 450 -11.18 -17.00 33.58
N ASP A 451 -11.12 -16.22 34.67
CA ASP A 451 -12.02 -15.10 34.92
C ASP A 451 -11.77 -13.92 33.97
N SER A 452 -10.60 -13.90 33.31
CA SER A 452 -10.22 -12.87 32.36
C SER A 452 -10.64 -13.19 30.92
N LYS A 453 -11.01 -14.44 30.62
CA LYS A 453 -11.43 -14.88 29.28
C LYS A 453 -12.81 -14.33 28.93
N VAL A 454 -12.98 -13.92 27.68
CA VAL A 454 -14.26 -13.51 27.13
C VAL A 454 -14.78 -14.61 26.22
N TYR A 455 -15.95 -15.17 26.53
CA TYR A 455 -16.57 -16.26 25.79
C TYR A 455 -17.58 -15.75 24.74
N HIS A 456 -17.55 -16.35 23.55
CA HIS A 456 -18.26 -15.87 22.36
C HIS A 456 -19.37 -16.79 21.85
N GLY A 457 -19.85 -17.72 22.67
CA GLY A 457 -20.84 -18.73 22.22
C GLY A 457 -22.13 -18.14 21.61
N GLY A 458 -22.51 -16.90 21.92
CA GLY A 458 -23.64 -16.21 21.31
C GLY A 458 -23.40 -15.65 19.91
N ALA A 459 -22.14 -15.50 19.49
CA ALA A 459 -21.76 -15.00 18.17
C ALA A 459 -21.72 -16.11 17.10
N TYR A 460 -21.65 -17.38 17.53
CA TYR A 460 -21.61 -18.56 16.65
C TYR A 460 -23.01 -19.14 16.45
N ASP A 461 -23.93 -18.37 15.87
CA ASP A 461 -25.35 -18.73 15.78
C ASP A 461 -25.78 -19.27 14.41
N SER A 462 -24.98 -19.06 13.36
CA SER A 462 -25.25 -19.48 11.99
C SER A 462 -23.97 -19.88 11.27
N GLU A 463 -23.97 -21.06 10.67
CA GLU A 463 -22.90 -21.53 9.77
C GLU A 463 -22.76 -20.60 8.54
N GLY A 464 -21.53 -20.34 8.11
CA GLY A 464 -21.18 -19.46 6.99
C GLY A 464 -21.39 -17.97 7.27
N LYS A 465 -21.35 -17.56 8.54
CA LYS A 465 -21.39 -16.16 8.97
C LYS A 465 -20.16 -15.80 9.77
N ASP A 466 -19.79 -14.53 9.72
CA ASP A 466 -18.70 -14.02 10.53
C ASP A 466 -19.18 -13.73 11.96
N ALA A 467 -18.46 -14.28 12.93
CA ALA A 467 -18.62 -14.01 14.35
C ALA A 467 -17.64 -12.91 14.77
N GLU A 468 -18.17 -11.76 15.22
CA GLU A 468 -17.34 -10.72 15.84
C GLU A 468 -16.92 -11.18 17.24
N LEU A 469 -15.62 -11.35 17.46
CA LEU A 469 -15.03 -11.67 18.75
C LEU A 469 -14.65 -10.41 19.52
N ARG A 470 -14.31 -9.31 18.82
CA ARG A 470 -13.94 -8.03 19.45
C ARG A 470 -13.98 -6.84 18.48
N SER A 471 -14.82 -5.83 18.76
CA SER A 471 -14.99 -4.58 17.98
C SER A 471 -13.88 -3.52 18.11
N SER A 472 -12.87 -3.72 18.97
CA SER A 472 -11.86 -2.69 19.27
C SER A 472 -10.54 -3.35 19.63
N VAL A 473 -9.87 -3.83 18.59
CA VAL A 473 -8.52 -4.38 18.66
C VAL A 473 -7.51 -3.24 18.59
N THR A 474 -6.44 -3.35 19.37
CA THR A 474 -5.31 -2.43 19.35
C THR A 474 -4.11 -3.13 18.74
N ALA A 475 -3.39 -2.44 17.86
CA ALA A 475 -2.09 -2.93 17.40
C ALA A 475 -1.10 -3.03 18.58
N ASP A 476 -0.06 -3.85 18.42
CA ASP A 476 0.94 -4.17 19.47
C ASP A 476 0.33 -4.85 20.72
N THR A 477 -0.90 -5.35 20.64
CA THR A 477 -1.52 -6.17 21.68
C THR A 477 -1.64 -7.59 21.20
N VAL A 478 -1.12 -8.53 22.00
CA VAL A 478 -1.26 -9.95 21.70
C VAL A 478 -2.56 -10.48 22.28
N PHE A 479 -3.33 -11.13 21.40
CA PHE A 479 -4.61 -11.75 21.71
C PHE A 479 -4.44 -13.26 21.66
N ALA A 480 -4.85 -13.96 22.71
CA ALA A 480 -5.10 -15.38 22.64
C ALA A 480 -6.52 -15.66 22.17
N TYR A 481 -6.64 -16.69 21.37
CA TYR A 481 -7.86 -17.33 20.95
C TYR A 481 -7.84 -18.78 21.44
N GLY A 482 -9.01 -19.29 21.85
CA GLY A 482 -9.20 -20.71 22.04
C GLY A 482 -10.57 -21.16 21.58
N ALA A 483 -10.61 -22.33 20.94
CA ALA A 483 -11.86 -22.99 20.56
C ALA A 483 -11.82 -24.48 20.84
N ASP A 484 -12.98 -25.01 21.24
CA ASP A 484 -13.23 -26.43 21.48
C ASP A 484 -14.35 -26.91 20.56
N LEU A 485 -14.04 -27.77 19.61
CA LEU A 485 -14.96 -28.23 18.56
C LEU A 485 -15.23 -29.73 18.66
N LEU A 486 -16.49 -30.13 18.53
CA LEU A 486 -16.90 -31.53 18.45
C LEU A 486 -16.66 -32.10 17.04
N VAL A 487 -15.78 -33.08 16.93
CA VAL A 487 -15.37 -33.69 15.66
C VAL A 487 -15.53 -35.21 15.68
N THR A 488 -15.80 -35.80 14.51
CA THR A 488 -15.75 -37.26 14.32
C THR A 488 -14.34 -37.69 13.91
N GLU A 489 -14.05 -38.98 13.92
CA GLU A 489 -12.78 -39.52 13.42
C GLU A 489 -12.49 -39.07 11.98
N ALA A 490 -13.51 -39.09 11.10
CA ALA A 490 -13.37 -38.61 9.72
C ALA A 490 -13.09 -37.10 9.63
N ASN A 491 -13.62 -36.30 10.56
CA ASN A 491 -13.35 -34.87 10.61
C ASN A 491 -11.93 -34.60 11.12
N MET A 492 -11.46 -35.38 12.10
CA MET A 492 -10.08 -35.32 12.59
C MET A 492 -9.08 -35.66 11.48
N ASP A 493 -9.35 -36.71 10.70
CA ASP A 493 -8.54 -37.04 9.53
C ASP A 493 -8.50 -35.85 8.56
N THR A 494 -9.64 -35.20 8.28
CA THR A 494 -9.68 -34.02 7.41
C THR A 494 -8.92 -32.83 7.99
N ALA A 495 -8.96 -32.63 9.31
CA ALA A 495 -8.24 -31.56 10.01
C ALA A 495 -6.73 -31.80 10.09
N THR A 496 -6.25 -33.03 9.88
CA THR A 496 -4.84 -33.42 10.07
C THR A 496 -4.16 -34.02 8.83
N SER A 497 -4.93 -34.39 7.80
CA SER A 497 -4.39 -34.91 6.55
C SER A 497 -3.91 -33.76 5.67
N GLU A 498 -2.60 -33.52 5.65
CA GLU A 498 -1.96 -32.68 4.64
C GLU A 498 -2.04 -33.34 3.26
N GLY A 499 -3.16 -33.14 2.57
CA GLY A 499 -3.29 -33.35 1.13
C GLY A 499 -2.60 -32.23 0.34
N GLY A 500 -1.30 -32.05 0.51
CA GLY A 500 -0.33 -31.35 -0.35
C GLY A 500 -0.73 -30.03 -1.04
N MET A 501 -0.28 -28.91 -0.50
CA MET A 501 0.39 -27.83 -1.24
C MET A 501 0.98 -26.83 -0.23
N GLY A 502 2.31 -26.66 -0.25
CA GLY A 502 2.96 -25.61 0.52
C GLY A 502 2.78 -24.25 -0.15
N GLY A 503 2.62 -23.21 0.67
CA GLY A 503 2.79 -21.81 0.30
C GLY A 503 1.74 -21.25 -0.67
N GLY A 504 0.91 -20.33 -0.18
CA GLY A 504 -0.03 -19.55 -0.99
C GLY A 504 -1.45 -19.68 -0.46
N GLY A 505 -1.97 -18.57 0.07
CA GLY A 505 -3.31 -18.46 0.59
C GLY A 505 -4.35 -19.03 -0.37
N ALA A 506 -5.14 -19.97 0.14
CA ALA A 506 -6.44 -20.22 -0.44
C ALA A 506 -7.38 -19.18 0.17
N ALA A 507 -7.81 -18.20 -0.64
CA ALA A 507 -9.02 -17.44 -0.36
C ALA A 507 -10.15 -18.43 0.00
N PRO A 508 -11.05 -18.07 0.95
CA PRO A 508 -12.08 -18.98 1.44
C PRO A 508 -12.82 -19.64 0.27
N SER A 509 -12.69 -20.97 0.19
CA SER A 509 -13.32 -21.72 -0.89
C SER A 509 -14.82 -21.73 -0.68
N GLU A 510 -15.57 -21.18 -1.62
CA GLU A 510 -17.02 -21.33 -1.70
C GLU A 510 -17.44 -22.80 -1.53
N LYS A 511 -18.06 -23.13 -0.39
CA LYS A 511 -18.86 -24.36 -0.29
C LYS A 511 -20.22 -24.13 -0.93
N LYS A 512 -20.37 -24.74 -2.11
CA LYS A 512 -21.65 -25.06 -2.73
C LYS A 512 -22.47 -25.97 -1.82
N ASP A 513 -23.65 -25.51 -1.42
CA ASP A 513 -24.89 -26.25 -1.70
C ASP A 513 -26.13 -25.37 -1.49
N GLY A 514 -26.84 -25.06 -2.59
CA GLY A 514 -28.31 -24.96 -2.55
C GLY A 514 -29.02 -23.65 -2.89
N GLY A 515 -28.70 -22.97 -4.00
CA GLY A 515 -29.64 -22.01 -4.62
C GLY A 515 -29.07 -21.08 -5.69
N MET A 516 -29.08 -21.53 -6.96
CA MET A 516 -28.80 -20.83 -8.26
C MET A 516 -28.88 -19.29 -8.24
N TRP A 517 -28.01 -18.51 -8.92
CA TRP A 517 -27.70 -18.46 -10.37
C TRP A 517 -26.24 -17.99 -10.62
N ILE A 518 -25.41 -18.71 -11.42
CA ILE A 518 -24.76 -18.27 -12.70
C ILE A 518 -24.21 -16.83 -12.61
N PHE A 519 -22.89 -16.56 -12.54
CA PHE A 519 -21.84 -16.59 -13.60
C PHE A 519 -20.54 -17.21 -13.07
N GLY A 520 -19.68 -17.93 -13.80
CA GLY A 520 -19.48 -18.00 -15.25
C GLY A 520 -18.03 -17.60 -15.56
N GLY A 521 -17.06 -18.48 -15.28
CA GLY A 521 -15.64 -18.14 -15.19
C GLY A 521 -14.90 -17.81 -16.48
N VAL A 522 -13.76 -17.13 -16.31
CA VAL A 522 -12.59 -17.12 -17.21
C VAL A 522 -11.32 -16.97 -16.36
N PHE A 523 -10.87 -18.04 -15.70
CA PHE A 523 -9.46 -18.17 -15.27
C PHE A 523 -8.82 -19.38 -15.95
N ALA A 524 -8.60 -19.23 -17.24
CA ALA A 524 -7.72 -20.08 -18.03
C ALA A 524 -7.14 -19.23 -19.16
N GLY A 525 -6.04 -18.50 -18.91
CA GLY A 525 -5.60 -17.57 -19.96
C GLY A 525 -4.29 -16.79 -19.84
N ILE A 526 -3.42 -16.90 -18.84
CA ILE A 526 -2.07 -16.26 -18.91
C ILE A 526 -0.99 -17.18 -18.32
N ALA A 527 -0.76 -18.32 -18.98
CA ALA A 527 0.47 -19.11 -18.80
C ALA A 527 0.97 -19.75 -20.11
N ALA A 528 0.25 -19.61 -21.24
CA ALA A 528 0.57 -20.32 -22.48
C ALA A 528 1.14 -19.45 -23.61
N PHE A 529 1.35 -18.13 -23.43
CA PHE A 529 1.84 -17.27 -24.52
C PHE A 529 3.36 -17.01 -24.50
N VAL A 530 4.07 -17.28 -23.39
CA VAL A 530 5.53 -17.07 -23.31
C VAL A 530 6.34 -18.34 -23.64
N ALA A 531 5.73 -19.54 -23.59
CA ALA A 531 6.39 -20.79 -23.94
C ALA A 531 6.34 -21.16 -25.43
N ALA A 532 5.45 -20.53 -26.22
CA ALA A 532 5.23 -20.88 -27.63
C ALA A 532 6.07 -20.06 -28.65
N LEU A 533 6.95 -19.17 -28.18
CA LEU A 533 7.83 -18.37 -29.05
C LEU A 533 9.32 -18.77 -29.00
N ARG A 534 9.66 -19.90 -28.34
CA ARG A 534 11.05 -20.36 -28.19
C ARG A 534 11.37 -21.78 -28.71
N SER A 535 10.46 -22.44 -29.42
CA SER A 535 10.80 -23.69 -30.13
C SER A 535 10.20 -23.72 -31.53
N GLY A 536 11.05 -23.51 -32.54
CA GLY A 536 10.60 -23.53 -33.93
C GLY A 536 11.63 -23.17 -34.99
N TRP A 537 12.94 -23.40 -34.77
CA TRP A 537 13.94 -23.47 -35.85
C TRP A 537 14.64 -24.84 -35.80
N ALA A 538 14.07 -25.80 -36.52
CA ALA A 538 14.68 -26.93 -37.26
C ALA A 538 13.64 -28.03 -37.49
#